data_AF-A0A958WQ07-F1
#
_entry.id   AF-A0A958WQ07-F1
#
_cell.length_a   1.000
_cell.length_b   1.000
_cell.length_c   1.000
_cell.angle_alpha   90.00
_cell.angle_beta   90.00
_cell.angle_gamma   90.00
#
_symmetry.space_group_name_H-M   'P 1'
#
loop_
_entity.id
_entity.type
_entity.pdbx_description
1 polymer ?
#
loop_
_entity_poly.entity_id
_entity_poly.type
_entity_poly.pdbx_seq_one_letter_code
_entity_poly.pdbx_strand_id
1 'polypeptide(L)'
;MNQAVKRNASRFPGDFMFQLTAREYDEMSSQISASKSLRSQIVTSNMGRGGRRYFPYAFTEHGAVMLASVLNTPQAVEASIFVVRAFVKLREFLAGQNELSKRVDDLEEKINDLEERHDGKFHQVFEVLRQLIRQENEPREPIGFKTKKEG
;
A
#
# COMPACT_ATOMS: atom_id res chain seq x y z
N MET A 1 -3.62 11.07 31.70
CA MET A 1 -4.29 11.10 30.38
C MET A 1 -5.73 10.63 30.45
N ASN A 2 -6.03 9.37 30.81
CA ASN A 2 -7.42 8.86 30.88
C ASN A 2 -8.40 9.74 31.69
N GLN A 3 -7.94 10.33 32.81
CA GLN A 3 -8.76 11.23 33.61
C GLN A 3 -9.04 12.57 32.91
N ALA A 4 -8.07 13.10 32.17
CA ALA A 4 -8.22 14.35 31.43
C ALA A 4 -9.22 14.19 30.27
N VAL A 5 -9.19 13.03 29.60
CA VAL A 5 -10.18 12.63 28.59
C VAL A 5 -11.56 12.48 29.20
N LYS A 6 -11.70 11.76 30.32
CA LYS A 6 -12.99 11.61 31.01
C LYS A 6 -13.60 12.95 31.43
N ARG A 7 -12.77 13.90 31.87
CA ARG A 7 -13.21 15.27 32.25
C ARG A 7 -13.62 16.12 31.04
N ASN A 8 -13.11 15.81 29.85
CA ASN A 8 -13.36 16.57 28.62
C ASN A 8 -14.07 15.70 27.57
N ALA A 9 -14.92 14.75 27.99
CA ALA A 9 -15.51 13.76 27.10
C ALA A 9 -16.28 14.39 25.91
N SER A 10 -16.90 15.56 26.11
CA SER A 10 -17.58 16.31 25.03
C SER A 10 -16.67 16.73 23.88
N ARG A 11 -15.34 16.73 24.09
CA ARG A 11 -14.34 17.06 23.08
C ARG A 11 -13.81 15.83 22.34
N PHE A 12 -14.17 14.62 22.75
CA PHE A 12 -13.72 13.37 22.11
C PHE A 12 -14.92 12.63 21.52
N PRO A 13 -15.32 12.97 20.29
CA PRO A 13 -16.23 12.15 19.50
C PRO A 13 -15.76 10.69 19.39
N GLY A 14 -16.68 9.77 19.07
CA GLY A 14 -16.41 8.33 19.10
C GLY A 14 -15.30 7.85 18.15
N ASP A 15 -14.97 8.61 17.12
CA ASP A 15 -13.91 8.37 16.14
C ASP A 15 -12.54 8.95 16.54
N PHE A 16 -12.45 9.66 17.68
CA PHE A 16 -11.20 10.28 18.12
C PHE A 16 -10.34 9.33 18.96
N MET A 17 -10.96 8.29 19.53
CA MET A 17 -10.27 7.34 20.39
C MET A 17 -10.99 6.01 20.45
N PHE A 18 -10.24 4.96 20.72
CA PHE A 18 -10.78 3.63 20.96
C PHE A 18 -10.02 2.98 22.13
N GLN A 19 -10.65 2.02 22.78
CA GLN A 19 -10.03 1.29 23.87
C GLN A 19 -9.29 0.07 23.32
N LEU A 20 -8.05 -0.13 23.74
CA LEU A 20 -7.29 -1.31 23.35
C LEU A 20 -7.94 -2.59 23.91
N THR A 21 -7.92 -3.65 23.11
CA THR A 21 -8.24 -5.00 23.56
C THR A 21 -7.16 -5.54 24.49
N ALA A 22 -7.48 -6.63 25.21
CA ALA A 22 -6.52 -7.30 26.09
C ALA A 22 -5.25 -7.72 25.33
N ARG A 23 -5.43 -8.29 24.14
CA ARG A 23 -4.35 -8.75 23.27
C ARG A 23 -3.47 -7.59 22.79
N GLU A 24 -4.07 -6.54 22.24
CA GLU A 24 -3.31 -5.36 21.76
C GLU A 24 -2.53 -4.70 22.89
N TYR A 25 -3.12 -4.68 24.10
CA TYR A 25 -2.42 -4.14 25.26
C TYR A 25 -1.22 -4.99 25.67
N ASP A 26 -1.35 -6.32 25.67
CA ASP A 26 -0.25 -7.22 26.03
C ASP A 26 0.90 -7.14 25.01
N GLU A 27 0.56 -7.08 23.72
CA GLU A 27 1.53 -6.83 22.63
C GLU A 27 2.24 -5.47 22.82
N MET A 28 1.50 -4.40 23.09
CA MET A 28 2.08 -3.07 23.35
C MET A 28 2.93 -3.04 24.64
N SER A 29 2.46 -3.66 25.71
CA SER A 29 3.13 -3.66 27.02
C SER A 29 4.40 -4.50 27.03
N SER A 30 4.50 -5.50 26.15
CA SER A 30 5.73 -6.28 25.97
C SER A 30 6.81 -5.48 25.23
N GLN A 31 6.41 -4.60 24.31
CA GLN A 31 7.31 -3.73 23.57
C GLN A 31 7.74 -2.49 24.39
N ILE A 32 6.89 -2.01 25.31
CA ILE A 32 7.16 -0.84 26.14
C ILE A 32 7.51 -1.27 27.59
N SER A 33 8.77 -1.61 27.82
CA SER A 33 9.31 -1.96 29.15
C SER A 33 9.09 -0.88 30.23
N ALA A 34 8.85 0.38 29.84
CA ALA A 34 8.70 1.53 30.75
C ALA A 34 7.29 1.71 31.35
N SER A 35 6.26 1.01 30.85
CA SER A 35 4.85 1.28 31.21
C SER A 35 4.47 0.92 32.66
N LYS A 36 5.34 0.21 33.39
CA LYS A 36 5.12 -0.12 34.82
C LYS A 36 5.25 1.08 35.75
N SER A 37 6.01 2.13 35.38
CA SER A 37 6.42 3.20 36.31
C SER A 37 5.54 4.47 36.28
N LEU A 38 4.80 4.73 35.20
CA LEU A 38 4.04 5.98 34.98
C LEU A 38 2.63 5.96 35.59
N ARG A 39 2.42 5.22 36.69
CA ARG A 39 1.11 5.14 37.36
C ARG A 39 0.97 6.28 38.36
N SER A 40 -0.13 7.02 38.26
CA SER A 40 -0.54 7.97 39.30
C SER A 40 -0.76 7.21 40.61
N GLN A 41 0.05 7.49 41.63
CA GLN A 41 -0.05 6.91 42.97
C GLN A 41 -1.41 7.13 43.64
N ILE A 42 -2.20 8.11 43.16
CA ILE A 42 -3.42 8.57 43.83
C ILE A 42 -4.69 7.95 43.22
N VAL A 43 -4.65 7.49 41.96
CA VAL A 43 -5.88 7.21 41.17
C VAL A 43 -6.02 5.74 40.73
N THR A 44 -4.97 4.92 40.87
CA THR A 44 -5.01 3.51 40.41
C THR A 44 -4.72 2.52 41.52
N SER A 45 -5.43 1.39 41.53
CA SER A 45 -5.23 0.29 42.48
C SER A 45 -3.78 -0.22 42.47
N ASN A 46 -3.27 -0.52 43.67
CA ASN A 46 -1.93 -1.08 43.86
C ASN A 46 -1.77 -2.41 43.11
N MET A 47 -0.57 -2.67 42.57
CA MET A 47 -0.20 -3.97 42.02
C MET A 47 -0.45 -5.06 43.08
N GLY A 48 -1.32 -6.02 42.78
CA GLY A 48 -1.64 -7.15 43.65
C GLY A 48 -3.02 -7.14 44.32
N ARG A 49 -3.79 -6.04 44.25
CA ARG A 49 -5.19 -6.04 44.71
C ARG A 49 -6.12 -5.53 43.60
N GLY A 50 -6.66 -6.49 42.85
CA GLY A 50 -7.55 -6.25 41.72
C GLY A 50 -6.76 -5.93 40.46
N GLY A 51 -6.79 -6.87 39.50
CA GLY A 51 -6.24 -6.66 38.16
C GLY A 51 -6.81 -5.41 37.48
N ARG A 52 -6.24 -5.05 36.34
CA ARG A 52 -6.57 -3.83 35.62
C ARG A 52 -8.04 -3.87 35.16
N ARG A 53 -8.92 -3.10 35.81
CA ARG A 53 -10.35 -3.01 35.45
C ARG A 53 -10.64 -2.32 34.12
N TYR A 54 -9.68 -1.56 33.57
CA TYR A 54 -9.86 -0.80 32.32
C TYR A 54 -8.57 -0.74 31.50
N PHE A 55 -8.66 -1.06 30.20
CA PHE A 55 -7.58 -0.91 29.22
C PHE A 55 -7.36 0.56 28.83
N PRO A 56 -6.14 0.95 28.42
CA PRO A 56 -5.87 2.32 28.01
C PRO A 56 -6.59 2.67 26.71
N TYR A 57 -6.86 3.96 26.51
CA TYR A 57 -7.33 4.50 25.24
C TYR A 57 -6.15 4.75 24.30
N ALA A 58 -6.33 4.39 23.03
CA ALA A 58 -5.53 4.83 21.91
C ALA A 58 -6.28 5.96 21.16
N PHE A 59 -5.53 6.84 20.51
CA PHE A 59 -6.06 8.06 19.90
C PHE A 59 -5.73 8.08 18.41
N THR A 60 -6.68 8.56 17.62
CA THR A 60 -6.48 8.84 16.19
C THR A 60 -5.72 10.15 16.01
N GLU A 61 -5.39 10.55 14.79
CA GLU A 61 -4.71 11.84 14.51
C GLU A 61 -5.48 13.03 15.11
N HIS A 62 -6.80 13.07 14.92
CA HIS A 62 -7.69 14.10 15.46
C HIS A 62 -7.76 14.01 16.99
N GLY A 63 -7.77 12.79 17.53
CA GLY A 63 -7.70 12.55 18.98
C GLY A 63 -6.39 13.01 19.62
N ALA A 64 -5.26 12.86 18.94
CA ALA A 64 -3.95 13.31 19.40
C ALA A 64 -3.87 14.84 19.47
N VAL A 65 -4.40 15.53 18.46
CA VAL A 65 -4.54 17.00 18.47
C VAL A 65 -5.45 17.45 19.61
N MET A 66 -6.60 16.79 19.76
CA MET A 66 -7.53 17.12 20.84
C MET A 66 -6.91 16.91 22.22
N LEU A 67 -6.16 15.82 22.41
CA LEU A 67 -5.42 15.56 23.64
C LEU A 67 -4.41 16.66 23.95
N ALA A 68 -3.65 17.15 22.96
CA ALA A 68 -2.70 18.24 23.18
C ALA A 68 -3.41 19.52 23.63
N SER A 69 -4.59 19.81 23.09
CA SER A 69 -5.41 20.96 23.53
C SER A 69 -5.87 20.84 24.99
N VAL A 70 -6.08 19.62 25.48
CA VAL A 70 -6.53 19.34 26.84
C VAL A 70 -5.37 19.29 27.85
N LEU A 71 -4.21 18.77 27.42
CA LEU A 71 -3.02 18.67 28.28
C LEU A 71 -2.24 19.98 28.36
N ASN A 72 -2.28 20.80 27.32
CA ASN A 72 -1.72 22.16 27.27
C ASN A 72 -0.26 22.28 27.76
N THR A 73 0.58 21.27 27.48
CA THR A 73 2.03 21.31 27.73
C THR A 73 2.80 21.40 26.42
N PRO A 74 3.97 22.08 26.38
CA PRO A 74 4.79 22.17 25.16
C PRO A 74 5.09 20.80 24.54
N GLN A 75 5.43 19.82 25.38
CA GLN A 75 5.71 18.45 24.96
C GLN A 75 4.48 17.75 24.34
N ALA A 76 3.28 17.96 24.89
CA ALA A 76 2.05 17.39 24.32
C ALA A 76 1.72 18.02 22.96
N VAL A 77 1.96 19.33 22.82
CA VAL A 77 1.79 20.04 21.55
C VAL A 77 2.74 19.48 20.49
N GLU A 78 4.04 19.36 20.79
CA GLU A 78 5.03 18.79 19.86
C GLU A 78 4.69 17.36 19.44
N ALA A 79 4.31 16.51 20.40
CA ALA A 79 3.93 15.13 20.12
C ALA A 79 2.72 15.07 19.16
N SER A 80 1.70 15.91 19.36
CA SER A 80 0.54 15.95 18.45
C SER A 80 0.89 16.40 17.05
N ILE A 81 1.76 17.40 16.90
CA ILE A 81 2.25 17.86 15.60
C ILE A 81 3.00 16.74 14.88
N PHE A 82 3.85 16.01 15.61
CA PHE A 82 4.59 14.88 15.05
C PHE A 82 3.65 13.77 14.56
N VAL A 83 2.66 13.39 15.37
CA VAL A 83 1.68 12.36 15.01
C VAL A 83 0.91 12.76 13.76
N VAL A 84 0.37 13.97 13.69
CA VAL A 84 -0.38 14.45 12.51
C VAL A 84 0.51 14.44 11.26
N ARG A 85 1.75 14.95 11.36
CA ARG A 85 2.68 14.95 10.22
C ARG A 85 3.02 13.54 9.73
N ALA A 86 3.20 12.59 10.64
CA ALA A 86 3.46 11.20 10.29
C ALA A 86 2.26 10.58 9.55
N PHE A 87 1.04 10.81 10.03
CA PHE A 87 -0.18 10.31 9.39
C PHE A 87 -0.43 10.94 8.01
N VAL A 88 -0.20 12.25 7.84
CA VAL A 88 -0.28 12.91 6.52
C VAL A 88 0.70 12.27 5.54
N LYS A 89 1.96 12.05 5.95
CA LYS A 89 2.96 11.39 5.10
C LYS A 89 2.60 9.95 4.76
N LEU A 90 2.04 9.19 5.71
CA LEU A 90 1.57 7.83 5.46
C LEU A 90 0.42 7.84 4.44
N ARG A 91 -0.50 8.79 4.55
CA ARG A 91 -1.61 8.92 3.59
C ARG A 91 -1.10 9.32 2.20
N GLU A 92 -0.16 10.25 2.11
CA GLU A 92 0.50 10.62 0.85
C GLU A 92 1.22 9.42 0.23
N PHE A 93 1.93 8.64 1.03
CA PHE A 93 2.60 7.42 0.60
C PHE A 93 1.62 6.37 0.05
N LEU A 94 0.52 6.12 0.77
CA LEU A 94 -0.53 5.19 0.32
C LEU A 94 -1.26 5.71 -0.93
N ALA A 95 -1.50 7.02 -1.03
CA ALA A 95 -2.09 7.62 -2.23
C ALA A 95 -1.15 7.49 -3.44
N GLY A 96 0.16 7.65 -3.25
CA GLY A 96 1.17 7.44 -4.28
C GLY A 96 1.22 5.99 -4.80
N GLN A 97 0.96 5.00 -3.94
CA GLN A 97 0.83 3.60 -4.38
C GLN A 97 -0.38 3.37 -5.28
N ASN A 98 -1.51 4.05 -5.02
CA ASN A 98 -2.68 3.94 -5.89
C ASN A 98 -2.42 4.54 -7.27
N GLU A 99 -1.66 5.63 -7.36
CA GLU A 99 -1.25 6.21 -8.64
C GLU A 99 -0.27 5.28 -9.38
N LEU A 100 0.67 4.66 -8.66
CA LEU A 100 1.58 3.66 -9.22
C LEU A 100 0.83 2.42 -9.72
N SER A 101 -0.14 1.91 -8.95
CA SER A 101 -0.99 0.78 -9.34
C SER A 101 -1.74 1.08 -10.63
N LYS A 102 -2.37 2.26 -10.73
CA LYS A 102 -3.05 2.68 -11.96
C LYS A 102 -2.12 2.75 -13.18
N ARG A 103 -0.90 3.25 -13.00
CA ARG A 103 0.09 3.29 -14.09
C ARG A 103 0.55 1.90 -14.53
N VAL A 104 0.59 0.93 -13.61
CA VAL A 104 0.89 -0.47 -13.94
C VAL A 104 -0.28 -1.07 -14.72
N ASP A 105 -1.52 -0.87 -14.27
CA ASP A 105 -2.73 -1.34 -14.97
C ASP A 105 -2.79 -0.77 -16.41
N ASP A 106 -2.53 0.55 -16.57
CA ASP A 106 -2.49 1.22 -17.88
C ASP A 106 -1.38 0.67 -18.80
N LEU A 107 -0.25 0.22 -18.24
CA LEU A 107 0.85 -0.37 -19.01
C LEU A 107 0.54 -1.80 -19.43
N GLU A 108 -0.09 -2.60 -18.56
CA GLU A 108 -0.56 -3.95 -18.88
C GLU A 108 -1.59 -3.92 -20.02
N GLU A 109 -2.53 -2.98 -19.99
CA GLU A 109 -3.51 -2.81 -21.07
C GLU A 109 -2.83 -2.47 -22.41
N LYS A 110 -1.84 -1.57 -22.41
CA LYS A 110 -1.08 -1.20 -23.62
C LYS A 110 -0.25 -2.35 -24.16
N ILE A 111 0.33 -3.19 -23.29
CA ILE A 111 1.07 -4.38 -23.71
C ILE A 111 0.12 -5.37 -24.38
N ASN A 112 -1.04 -5.64 -23.78
CA ASN A 112 -2.04 -6.53 -24.37
C ASN A 112 -2.53 -6.05 -25.73
N ASP A 113 -2.85 -4.76 -25.89
CA ASP A 113 -3.26 -4.18 -27.19
C ASP A 113 -2.13 -4.25 -28.23
N LEU A 114 -0.86 -4.11 -27.82
CA LEU A 114 0.28 -4.33 -28.70
C LEU A 114 0.41 -5.80 -29.10
N GLU A 115 0.32 -6.74 -28.17
CA GLU A 115 0.41 -8.18 -28.46
C GLU A 115 -0.68 -8.61 -29.45
N GLU A 116 -1.93 -8.20 -29.25
CA GLU A 116 -3.03 -8.48 -30.17
C GLU A 116 -2.77 -7.94 -31.59
N ARG A 117 -2.22 -6.72 -31.70
CA ARG A 117 -1.89 -6.10 -33.00
C ARG A 117 -0.71 -6.74 -33.69
N HIS A 118 0.22 -7.34 -32.93
CA HIS A 118 1.45 -7.89 -33.45
C HIS A 118 1.30 -9.36 -33.87
N ASP A 119 0.46 -10.15 -33.19
CA ASP A 119 0.22 -11.56 -33.52
C ASP A 119 -0.28 -11.77 -34.96
N GLY A 120 -1.18 -10.91 -35.43
CA GLY A 120 -1.68 -10.95 -36.82
C GLY A 120 -0.62 -10.57 -37.86
N LYS A 121 0.30 -9.66 -37.51
CA LYS A 121 1.37 -9.19 -38.41
C LYS A 121 2.47 -10.23 -38.55
N PHE A 122 2.80 -10.95 -37.47
CA PHE A 122 3.79 -12.02 -37.53
C PHE A 122 3.34 -13.18 -38.42
N HIS A 123 2.04 -13.53 -38.41
CA HIS A 123 1.49 -14.53 -39.32
C HIS A 123 1.63 -14.14 -40.80
N GLN A 124 1.31 -12.89 -41.15
CA GLN A 124 1.46 -12.40 -42.52
C GLN A 124 2.92 -12.40 -42.98
N VAL A 125 3.84 -11.95 -42.12
CA VAL A 125 5.28 -11.98 -42.44
C VAL A 125 5.77 -13.42 -42.65
N PHE A 126 5.33 -14.36 -41.81
CA PHE A 126 5.68 -15.77 -41.96
C PHE A 126 5.11 -16.41 -43.24
N GLU A 127 3.89 -16.05 -43.64
CA GLU A 127 3.31 -16.52 -44.90
C GLU A 127 4.10 -16.01 -46.12
N VAL A 128 4.43 -14.71 -46.13
CA VAL A 128 5.24 -14.11 -47.21
C VAL A 128 6.61 -14.76 -47.28
N LEU A 129 7.29 -14.98 -46.15
CA LEU A 129 8.56 -15.71 -46.09
C LEU A 129 8.44 -17.14 -46.63
N ARG A 130 7.38 -17.88 -46.29
CA ARG A 130 7.16 -19.23 -46.83
C ARG A 130 6.92 -19.23 -48.34
N GLN A 131 6.21 -18.23 -48.87
CA GLN A 131 5.98 -18.09 -50.31
C GLN A 131 7.28 -17.81 -51.07
N LEU A 132 8.14 -16.92 -50.54
CA LEU A 132 9.44 -16.63 -51.14
C LEU A 132 10.37 -17.84 -51.14
N ILE A 133 10.43 -18.60 -50.04
CA ILE A 133 11.23 -19.84 -49.95
C ILE A 133 10.72 -20.91 -50.94
N ARG A 134 9.40 -20.99 -51.16
CA ARG A 134 8.83 -21.92 -52.15
C ARG A 134 9.19 -21.55 -53.59
N GLN A 135 9.18 -20.26 -53.94
CA GLN A 135 9.51 -19.79 -55.29
C GLN A 135 10.97 -20.06 -55.68
N GLU A 136 11.89 -20.10 -54.72
CA GLU A 136 13.30 -20.39 -54.99
C GLU A 136 13.57 -21.86 -55.36
N ASN A 137 12.64 -22.77 -55.04
CA ASN A 137 12.77 -24.22 -55.26
C ASN A 137 12.13 -24.72 -56.57
N GLU A 138 11.53 -23.85 -57.39
CA GLU A 138 11.10 -24.28 -58.74
C GLU A 138 12.32 -24.40 -59.67
N PRO A 139 12.49 -25.54 -60.35
CA PRO A 139 13.63 -25.75 -61.25
C PRO A 139 13.56 -24.70 -62.36
N ARG A 140 14.52 -23.77 -62.37
CA ARG A 140 14.63 -22.73 -63.40
C ARG A 140 14.74 -23.39 -64.76
N GLU A 141 13.90 -22.98 -65.71
CA GLU A 141 14.03 -23.46 -67.08
C GLU A 141 15.43 -23.10 -67.60
N PRO A 142 16.19 -24.07 -68.14
CA PRO A 142 17.53 -23.81 -68.65
C PRO A 142 17.44 -22.84 -69.82
N ILE A 143 18.10 -21.68 -69.68
CA ILE A 143 18.15 -20.64 -70.71
C ILE A 143 19.19 -21.08 -71.76
N GLY A 144 18.73 -21.50 -72.93
CA GLY A 144 19.58 -21.89 -74.06
C GLY A 144 18.80 -22.39 -75.27
N PHE A 145 19.42 -22.34 -76.45
CA PHE A 145 18.82 -22.81 -77.71
C PHE A 145 18.61 -24.33 -77.68
N LYS A 146 17.36 -24.78 -77.65
CA LYS A 146 17.00 -26.20 -77.83
C LYS A 146 17.22 -26.56 -79.31
N THR A 147 18.31 -27.24 -79.62
CA THR A 147 18.52 -27.82 -80.96
C THR A 147 17.57 -29.01 -81.12
N LYS A 148 16.56 -28.83 -81.96
CA LYS A 148 15.65 -29.91 -82.39
C LYS A 148 16.46 -30.86 -83.28
N LYS A 149 16.84 -32.03 -82.76
CA LYS A 149 17.32 -33.13 -83.59
C LYS A 149 16.12 -33.70 -84.35
N GLU A 150 16.02 -33.36 -85.63
CA GLU A 150 15.25 -34.14 -86.60
C GLU A 150 16.19 -35.17 -87.23
N GLY A 151 15.69 -36.40 -87.37
CA GLY A 151 16.42 -37.57 -87.87
C GLY A 151 16.55 -37.62 -89.39
#